data_AF-A0A9E0T6M5-F1
#
_entry.id   AF-A0A9E0T6M5-F1
#
_cell.length_a   1.000
_cell.length_b   1.000
_cell.length_c   1.000
_cell.angle_alpha   90.00
_cell.angle_beta   90.00
_cell.angle_gamma   90.00
#
_symmetry.space_group_name_H-M   'P 1'
#
loop_
_entity.id
_entity.type
_entity.pdbx_description
1 polymer ?
#
loop_
_entity_poly.entity_id
_entity_poly.type
_entity_poly.pdbx_seq_one_letter_code
_entity_poly.pdbx_strand_id
1 'polypeptide(L)'
;MTAAHVLNSQQSGGGADAAAQDLCRLASGAACSLRPTAAMQLRVVCGRAWVTLGGGMHGWREEGGDLTLQPGQSLRVAAGQHAVVEPLGREPLRYQWRRTG
;
A
#
# COMPACT_ATOMS: atom_id res chain seq x y z
N MET A 1 -26.43 11.89 8.11
CA MET A 1 -25.30 12.29 7.25
C MET A 1 -24.08 12.32 8.14
N THR A 2 -23.15 11.36 7.99
CA THR A 2 -21.98 11.28 8.88
C THR A 2 -20.73 11.47 8.04
N ALA A 3 -20.09 12.62 8.23
CA ALA A 3 -18.85 13.00 7.57
C ALA A 3 -17.73 12.04 8.02
N ALA A 4 -17.08 11.37 7.07
CA ALA A 4 -15.87 10.62 7.35
C ALA A 4 -14.72 11.61 7.53
N HIS A 5 -14.20 11.68 8.76
CA HIS A 5 -12.99 12.40 9.10
C HIS A 5 -11.81 11.81 8.31
N VAL A 6 -11.31 12.55 7.32
CA VAL A 6 -10.06 12.24 6.63
C VAL A 6 -8.93 12.53 7.61
N LEU A 7 -8.49 11.52 8.35
CA LEU A 7 -7.28 11.61 9.18
C LEU A 7 -6.07 11.51 8.27
N ASN A 8 -5.56 12.67 7.84
CA ASN A 8 -4.29 12.84 7.15
C ASN A 8 -3.13 12.46 8.08
N SER A 9 -2.86 11.17 8.23
CA SER A 9 -1.71 10.66 8.97
C SER A 9 -0.50 10.61 8.03
N GLN A 10 0.20 11.74 7.94
CA GLN A 10 1.52 11.83 7.33
C GLN A 10 2.51 11.00 8.15
N GLN A 11 2.75 9.74 7.76
CA GLN A 11 3.91 9.00 8.25
C GLN A 11 5.09 9.24 7.30
N SER A 12 5.77 10.36 7.53
CA SER A 12 7.15 10.54 7.09
C SER A 12 8.06 9.71 7.99
N GLY A 13 8.52 8.55 7.50
CA GLY A 13 9.64 7.81 8.05
C GLY A 13 10.83 7.95 7.12
N GLY A 14 11.84 8.70 7.54
CA GLY A 14 13.06 8.98 6.80
C GLY A 14 13.85 7.71 6.44
N GLY A 15 14.60 7.79 5.34
CA GLY A 15 15.40 6.69 4.85
C GLY A 15 16.52 6.26 5.81
N ALA A 16 16.70 4.95 5.93
CA ALA A 16 17.99 4.31 6.15
C ALA A 16 17.85 2.80 5.83
N ASP A 17 18.71 2.33 4.95
CA ASP A 17 18.92 0.93 4.61
C ASP A 17 19.08 0.02 5.84
N ALA A 18 18.08 -0.81 6.10
CA ALA A 18 18.22 -2.15 6.64
C ALA A 18 16.93 -2.90 6.32
N ALA A 19 17.04 -4.11 5.77
CA ALA A 19 15.94 -4.98 5.40
C ALA A 19 15.14 -5.48 6.63
N ALA A 20 14.52 -4.57 7.36
CA ALA A 20 13.39 -4.90 8.21
C ALA A 20 12.26 -5.31 7.26
N GLN A 21 11.84 -6.56 7.36
CA GLN A 21 10.59 -7.02 6.79
C GLN A 21 9.47 -6.34 7.59
N ASP A 22 9.24 -5.05 7.33
CA ASP A 22 8.33 -4.26 8.14
C ASP A 22 6.92 -4.77 7.92
N LEU A 23 6.42 -5.39 8.98
CA LEU A 23 5.06 -5.82 9.10
C LEU A 23 4.24 -4.61 9.56
N CYS A 24 3.62 -3.95 8.60
CA CYS A 24 2.75 -2.82 8.84
C CYS A 24 1.35 -3.28 9.26
N ARG A 25 0.68 -2.47 10.09
CA ARG A 25 -0.73 -2.62 10.45
C ARG A 25 -1.47 -1.36 10.09
N LEU A 26 -2.62 -1.50 9.43
CA LEU A 26 -3.54 -0.42 9.09
C LEU A 26 -4.90 -0.72 9.73
N ALA A 27 -5.40 0.22 10.55
CA ALA A 27 -6.70 0.09 11.20
C ALA A 27 -7.84 0.15 10.17
N SER A 28 -8.96 -0.52 10.43
CA SER A 28 -10.14 -0.43 9.54
C SER A 28 -10.57 1.03 9.34
N GLY A 29 -10.91 1.38 8.10
CA GLY A 29 -11.28 2.73 7.70
C GLY A 29 -10.11 3.71 7.55
N ALA A 30 -8.86 3.27 7.77
CA ALA A 30 -7.68 4.07 7.47
C ALA A 30 -7.13 3.78 6.06
N ALA A 31 -6.36 4.72 5.53
CA ALA A 31 -5.65 4.58 4.26
C ALA A 31 -4.15 4.85 4.43
N CYS A 32 -3.32 4.19 3.63
CA CYS A 32 -1.88 4.43 3.58
C CYS A 32 -1.43 4.70 2.14
N SER A 33 -0.64 5.76 1.93
CA SER A 33 -0.09 6.12 0.63
C SER A 33 1.37 5.68 0.53
N LEU A 34 1.69 4.88 -0.48
CA LEU A 34 3.02 4.33 -0.74
C LEU A 34 3.56 4.89 -2.07
N ARG A 35 4.80 5.38 -2.05
CA ARG A 35 5.52 5.81 -3.26
C ARG A 35 7.00 5.46 -3.16
N PRO A 36 7.39 4.25 -3.59
CA PRO A 36 8.75 3.81 -3.37
C PRO A 36 9.72 4.39 -4.39
N THR A 37 10.98 4.56 -3.98
CA THR A 37 12.08 4.96 -4.86
C THR A 37 12.74 3.78 -5.58
N ALA A 38 12.37 2.56 -5.21
CA ALA A 38 12.80 1.31 -5.82
C ALA A 38 11.59 0.39 -6.05
N ALA A 39 11.75 -0.67 -6.84
CA ALA A 39 10.70 -1.68 -6.97
C ALA A 39 10.47 -2.40 -5.63
N MET A 40 9.21 -2.44 -5.20
CA MET A 40 8.79 -3.04 -3.93
C MET A 40 7.68 -4.05 -4.15
N GLN A 41 7.46 -4.89 -3.15
CA GLN A 41 6.35 -5.82 -3.07
C GLN A 41 5.53 -5.53 -1.82
N LEU A 42 4.24 -5.30 -2.02
CA LEU A 42 3.21 -5.33 -0.99
C LEU A 42 2.70 -6.76 -0.86
N ARG A 43 2.76 -7.36 0.33
CA ARG A 43 2.17 -8.69 0.60
C ARG A 43 1.17 -8.61 1.73
N VAL A 44 -0.07 -9.03 1.49
CA VAL A 44 -1.09 -9.10 2.55
C VAL A 44 -0.81 -10.32 3.42
N VAL A 45 -0.72 -10.10 4.74
CA VAL A 45 -0.50 -11.15 5.74
C VAL A 45 -1.82 -11.54 6.40
N CYS A 46 -2.62 -10.56 6.82
CA CYS A 46 -3.95 -10.77 7.39
C CYS A 46 -4.91 -9.64 6.96
N GLY A 47 -6.20 -9.94 6.92
CA GLY A 47 -7.21 -9.01 6.38
C GLY A 47 -7.21 -9.01 4.85
N ARG A 48 -7.93 -8.07 4.24
CA ARG A 48 -7.97 -7.86 2.79
C ARG A 48 -7.63 -6.40 2.51
N ALA A 49 -7.01 -6.14 1.38
CA ALA A 49 -6.66 -4.79 0.97
C ALA A 49 -7.40 -4.41 -0.31
N TRP A 50 -7.95 -3.21 -0.36
CA TRP A 50 -8.17 -2.48 -1.60
C TRP A 50 -6.90 -1.70 -1.91
N VAL A 51 -6.44 -1.75 -3.16
CA VAL A 51 -5.26 -1.02 -3.60
C VAL A 51 -5.58 -0.25 -4.87
N THR A 52 -5.44 1.06 -4.82
CA THR A 52 -5.49 1.92 -6.01
C THR A 52 -4.07 2.19 -6.47
N LEU A 53 -3.72 1.65 -7.64
CA LEU A 53 -2.44 1.90 -8.30
C LEU A 53 -2.54 3.10 -9.23
N GLY A 54 -1.67 4.08 -9.01
CA GLY A 54 -1.42 5.14 -9.99
C GLY A 54 -0.60 4.61 -11.17
N GLY A 55 -0.73 5.28 -12.33
CA GLY A 55 0.12 5.02 -13.48
C GLY A 55 1.59 5.28 -13.14
N GLY A 56 2.50 4.44 -13.66
CA GLY A 56 3.94 4.59 -13.47
C GLY A 56 4.49 5.89 -14.08
N MET A 57 5.76 6.19 -13.80
CA MET A 57 6.45 7.43 -14.24
C MET A 57 6.45 7.63 -15.76
N HIS A 58 6.17 6.59 -16.55
CA HIS A 58 6.11 6.64 -18.00
C HIS A 58 4.69 6.78 -18.59
N GLY A 59 3.67 7.01 -17.75
CA GLY A 59 2.39 7.57 -18.19
C GLY A 59 1.50 6.67 -19.08
N TRP A 60 1.86 5.41 -19.32
CA TRP A 60 0.99 4.48 -20.02
C TRP A 60 -0.21 4.14 -19.12
N ARG A 61 -1.40 4.58 -19.56
CA ARG A 61 -2.68 4.56 -18.85
C ARG A 61 -3.15 3.17 -18.42
N GLU A 62 -2.54 2.12 -18.97
CA GLU A 62 -2.96 0.72 -18.88
C GLU A 62 -2.45 0.00 -17.61
N GLU A 63 -1.56 0.61 -16.81
CA GLU A 63 -0.90 -0.06 -15.66
C GLU A 63 -1.33 0.47 -14.28
N GLY A 64 -2.28 1.41 -14.26
CA GLY A 64 -2.98 1.87 -13.05
C GLY A 64 -4.36 1.25 -12.93
N GLY A 65 -4.90 1.17 -11.71
CA GLY A 65 -6.22 0.60 -11.47
C GLY A 65 -6.46 0.16 -10.03
N ASP A 66 -7.69 -0.26 -9.76
CA ASP A 66 -8.10 -0.78 -8.46
C ASP A 66 -7.98 -2.30 -8.41
N LEU A 67 -7.38 -2.81 -7.34
CA LEU A 67 -7.16 -4.23 -7.10
C LEU A 67 -7.60 -4.59 -5.70
N THR A 68 -8.10 -5.82 -5.52
CA THR A 68 -8.31 -6.40 -4.20
C THR A 68 -7.27 -7.50 -3.95
N LEU A 69 -6.58 -7.43 -2.81
CA LEU A 69 -5.62 -8.44 -2.37
C LEU A 69 -6.15 -9.19 -1.15
N GLN A 70 -6.09 -10.51 -1.20
CA GLN A 70 -6.38 -11.45 -0.12
C GLN A 70 -5.12 -11.84 0.65
N PRO A 71 -5.23 -12.42 1.87
CA PRO A 71 -4.09 -12.97 2.58
C PRO A 71 -3.23 -13.89 1.71
N GLY A 72 -1.92 -13.66 1.75
CA GLY A 72 -0.93 -14.38 0.96
C GLY A 72 -0.65 -13.77 -0.42
N GLN A 73 -1.59 -13.01 -0.99
CA GLN A 73 -1.39 -12.35 -2.28
C GLN A 73 -0.40 -11.19 -2.17
N SER A 74 0.27 -10.92 -3.29
CA SER A 74 1.28 -9.88 -3.39
C SER A 74 1.09 -9.03 -4.64
N LEU A 75 1.50 -7.78 -4.54
CA LEU A 75 1.49 -6.80 -5.62
C LEU A 75 2.86 -6.16 -5.72
N ARG A 76 3.42 -6.14 -6.94
CA ARG A 76 4.64 -5.38 -7.22
C ARG A 76 4.24 -3.94 -7.51
N VAL A 77 4.96 -3.00 -6.90
CA VAL A 77 4.83 -1.56 -7.14
C VAL A 77 6.16 -1.07 -7.69
N ALA A 78 6.15 -0.51 -8.89
CA ALA A 78 7.35 -0.04 -9.54
C ALA A 78 7.94 1.19 -8.81
N ALA A 79 9.23 1.46 -9.03
CA ALA A 79 9.86 2.68 -8.55
C ALA A 79 9.12 3.92 -9.11
N GLY A 80 8.81 4.87 -8.24
CA GLY A 80 8.07 6.09 -8.57
C GLY A 80 6.55 5.89 -8.76
N GLN A 81 6.05 4.66 -8.80
CA GLN A 81 4.63 4.38 -8.90
C GLN A 81 3.94 4.65 -7.56
N HIS A 82 2.77 5.29 -7.61
CA HIS A 82 1.98 5.58 -6.41
C HIS A 82 0.98 4.45 -6.16
N ALA A 83 0.80 4.05 -4.90
CA ALA A 83 -0.21 3.10 -4.49
C ALA A 83 -0.91 3.61 -3.22
N VAL A 84 -2.24 3.61 -3.21
CA VAL A 84 -3.03 3.82 -1.99
C VAL A 84 -3.57 2.48 -1.54
N VAL A 85 -3.37 2.14 -0.26
CA VAL A 85 -3.77 0.88 0.34
C VAL A 85 -4.77 1.13 1.45
N GLU A 86 -5.89 0.42 1.42
CA GLU A 86 -6.98 0.52 2.39
C GLU A 86 -7.43 -0.87 2.85
N PRO A 87 -7.79 -1.10 4.13
CA PRO A 87 -8.39 -2.34 4.57
C PRO A 87 -9.79 -2.49 3.97
N LEU A 88 -10.05 -3.65 3.36
CA LEU A 88 -11.37 -3.98 2.84
C LEU A 88 -12.21 -4.63 3.95
N GLY A 89 -13.09 -3.83 4.55
CA GLY A 89 -14.05 -4.24 5.58
C GLY A 89 -13.72 -3.72 6.98
N ARG A 90 -14.28 -4.38 8.00
CA ARG A 90 -14.17 -3.96 9.42
C ARG A 90 -12.91 -4.45 10.13
N GLU A 91 -12.19 -5.40 9.53
CA GLU A 91 -10.97 -5.96 10.10
C GLU A 91 -9.75 -5.11 9.78
N PRO A 92 -8.76 -5.01 10.68
CA PRO A 92 -7.50 -4.36 10.37
C PRO A 92 -6.71 -5.14 9.31
N LEU A 93 -5.97 -4.41 8.48
CA LEU A 93 -5.04 -4.99 7.51
C LEU A 93 -3.66 -5.13 8.14
N ARG A 94 -3.01 -6.28 7.91
CA ARG A 94 -1.57 -6.47 8.13
C ARG A 94 -0.90 -6.81 6.83
N TYR A 95 0.16 -6.10 6.49
CA TYR A 95 0.90 -6.32 5.25
C TYR A 95 2.41 -6.19 5.47
N GLN A 96 3.19 -6.76 4.56
CA GLN A 96 4.62 -6.55 4.47
C GLN A 96 4.92 -5.63 3.30
N TRP A 97 5.92 -4.77 3.47
CA TRP A 97 6.45 -3.90 2.43
C TRP A 97 7.94 -4.09 2.30
N ARG A 98 8.41 -4.64 1.17
CA ARG A 98 9.81 -5.05 1.02
C ARG A 98 10.34 -4.93 -0.40
N ARG A 99 11.65 -4.82 -0.55
CA ARG A 99 12.33 -4.70 -1.86
C ARG A 99 12.18 -5.98 -2.67
N THR A 100 11.82 -5.82 -3.93
CA THR A 100 11.98 -6.89 -4.92
C THR A 100 13.44 -6.86 -5.37
N GLY A 101 14.17 -7.94 -5.11
CA GLY A 101 15.50 -8.16 -5.66
C GLY A 101 15.48 -8.34 -7.16
#